data_AF-A0A077P8P4-F1
#
_entry.id   AF-A0A077P8P4-F1
#
_cell.length_a   1.000
_cell.length_b   1.000
_cell.length_c   1.000
_cell.angle_alpha   90.00
_cell.angle_beta   90.00
_cell.angle_gamma   90.00
#
_symmetry.space_group_name_H-M   'P 1'
#
loop_
_entity.id
_entity.type
_entity.pdbx_description
1 polymer ?
#
loop_
_entity_poly.entity_id
_entity_poly.type
_entity_poly.pdbx_seq_one_letter_code
_entity_poly.pdbx_strand_id
1 'polypeptide(L)' 'MRLNPVVFRNIWTGVKEKVDKEQTRNVVINMSDTKVSLPVLQEQFTKWPIMGLDKVIIIDKSSNAIRVK' A
#
# COMPACT_ATOMS: atom_id res chain seq x y z
N MET A 1 -23.90 5.43 -5.42
CA MET A 1 -22.90 5.42 -4.33
C MET A 1 -21.58 5.88 -4.91
N ARG A 2 -21.17 7.14 -4.67
CA ARG A 2 -19.86 7.66 -5.13
C ARG A 2 -18.80 7.29 -4.10
N LEU A 3 -17.78 6.54 -4.50
CA LEU A 3 -16.63 6.26 -3.64
C LEU A 3 -15.89 7.58 -3.38
N ASN A 4 -15.79 7.95 -2.12
CA ASN A 4 -15.20 9.21 -1.69
C ASN A 4 -13.66 9.14 -1.88
N PRO A 5 -13.01 10.11 -2.57
CA PRO A 5 -11.60 9.99 -2.94
C PRO A 5 -10.57 9.94 -1.79
N VAL A 6 -11.02 10.13 -0.56
CA VAL A 6 -10.18 10.48 0.58
C VAL A 6 -9.70 9.24 1.35
N VAL A 7 -10.41 8.11 1.32
CA VAL A 7 -10.11 6.96 2.21
C VAL A 7 -8.96 6.08 1.70
N PHE A 8 -8.74 6.01 0.39
CA PHE A 8 -7.71 5.15 -0.22
C PHE A 8 -6.30 5.77 -0.23
N ARG A 9 -6.16 7.06 0.06
CA ARG A 9 -4.85 7.71 0.18
C ARG A 9 -4.11 7.34 1.47
N ASN A 10 -4.80 6.82 2.49
CA ASN A 10 -4.21 6.68 3.82
C ASN A 10 -3.11 5.61 3.89
N ILE A 11 -3.24 4.48 3.18
CA ILE A 11 -2.23 3.41 3.21
C ILE A 11 -0.93 3.89 2.55
N TRP A 12 -1.00 4.40 1.32
CA TRP A 12 0.16 4.91 0.61
C TRP A 12 0.81 6.09 1.33
N THR A 13 0.01 7.01 1.88
CA THR A 13 0.53 8.17 2.63
C THR A 13 1.25 7.71 3.89
N GLY A 14 0.69 6.78 4.65
CA GLY A 14 1.34 6.23 5.85
C GLY A 14 2.64 5.50 5.54
N VAL A 15 2.72 4.79 4.40
CA VAL A 15 3.98 4.20 3.93
C VAL A 15 4.98 5.28 3.55
N LYS A 16 4.56 6.28 2.76
CA LYS A 16 5.41 7.40 2.36
C LYS A 16 5.99 8.14 3.55
N GLU A 17 5.16 8.47 4.55
CA GLU A 17 5.62 9.16 5.76
C GLU A 17 6.69 8.36 6.53
N LYS A 18 6.56 7.03 6.61
CA LYS A 18 7.56 6.17 7.25
C LYS A 18 8.86 6.13 6.46
N VAL A 19 8.79 6.10 5.13
CA VAL A 19 9.96 6.11 4.24
C VAL A 19 10.66 7.47 4.28
N ASP A 20 9.92 8.57 4.19
CA ASP A 20 10.45 9.94 4.25
C ASP A 20 11.13 10.23 5.59
N LYS A 21 10.65 9.62 6.69
CA LYS A 21 11.27 9.68 8.02
C LYS A 21 12.40 8.66 8.21
N GLU A 22 12.82 7.99 7.13
CA GLU A 22 13.88 6.97 7.10
C GLU A 22 13.66 5.76 8.04
N GLN A 23 12.40 5.53 8.44
CA GLN A 23 12.07 4.46 9.40
C GLN A 23 12.00 3.08 8.73
N THR A 24 11.81 3.04 7.41
CA THR A 24 11.77 1.79 6.66
C THR A 24 12.09 2.00 5.19
N ARG A 25 12.53 0.90 4.56
CA ARG A 25 12.69 0.77 3.11
C ARG A 25 11.90 -0.41 2.54
N ASN A 26 11.28 -1.24 3.39
CA ASN A 26 10.55 -2.43 2.98
C ASN A 26 9.26 -2.52 3.78
N VAL A 27 8.14 -2.80 3.11
CA VAL A 27 6.84 -2.88 3.79
C VAL A 27 6.09 -4.16 3.44
N VAL A 28 5.44 -4.72 4.45
CA VAL A 28 4.38 -5.73 4.30
C VAL A 28 3.06 -5.05 4.65
N ILE A 29 2.08 -5.09 3.75
CA ILE A 29 0.76 -4.52 3.95
C ILE A 29 -0.23 -5.66 4.11
N ASN A 30 -0.78 -5.81 5.32
CA ASN A 30 -1.84 -6.78 5.59
C ASN A 30 -3.22 -6.17 5.28
N MET A 31 -3.99 -6.84 4.43
CA MET A 31 -5.32 -6.39 3.99
C MET A 31 -6.49 -7.02 4.76
N SER A 32 -6.25 -7.76 5.86
CA SER A 32 -7.30 -8.42 6.66
C SER A 32 -8.46 -7.47 7.02
N ASP A 33 -8.13 -6.26 7.47
CA ASP A 33 -9.09 -5.33 8.06
C ASP A 33 -9.39 -4.09 7.21
N THR A 34 -8.94 -4.08 5.95
CA THR A 34 -9.21 -2.97 5.03
C THR A 34 -10.38 -3.24 4.10
N LYS A 35 -11.12 -2.19 3.74
CA LYS A 35 -12.14 -2.23 2.68
C LYS A 35 -11.55 -2.01 1.28
N VAL A 36 -10.27 -1.63 1.19
CA VAL A 36 -9.56 -1.43 -0.08
C VAL A 36 -9.39 -2.77 -0.81
N SER A 37 -9.55 -2.77 -2.13
CA SER A 37 -9.31 -3.95 -2.96
C SER A 37 -7.84 -4.03 -3.37
N LEU A 38 -7.34 -5.26 -3.56
CA LEU A 38 -5.96 -5.51 -3.98
C LEU A 38 -5.59 -4.77 -5.29
N PRO A 39 -6.40 -4.79 -6.37
CA PRO A 39 -6.05 -4.10 -7.61
C PRO A 39 -5.88 -2.59 -7.43
N VAL A 40 -6.70 -1.96 -6.59
CA VAL A 40 -6.59 -0.53 -6.29
C VAL A 40 -5.28 -0.21 -5.57
N LEU A 41 -4.90 -1.05 -4.60
CA LEU A 41 -3.65 -0.87 -3.88
C LEU A 41 -2.42 -1.10 -4.78
N GLN A 42 -2.46 -2.12 -5.64
CA GLN A 42 -1.42 -2.37 -6.64
C GLN A 42 -1.27 -1.20 -7.62
N GLU A 43 -2.39 -0.68 -8.14
CA GLU A 43 -2.39 0.49 -9.04
C GLU A 43 -1.77 1.69 -8.33
N GLN A 44 -2.12 1.94 -7.07
CA GLN A 44 -1.61 3.08 -6.31
C GLN A 44 -0.08 3.05 -6.16
N PHE A 45 0.49 1.91 -5.76
CA PHE A 45 1.95 1.76 -5.61
C PHE A 45 2.70 1.75 -6.94
N THR A 46 2.05 1.33 -8.02
CA THR A 46 2.63 1.35 -9.38
C THR A 46 2.61 2.75 -9.97
N LYS A 47 1.48 3.45 -9.85
CA LYS A 47 1.23 4.77 -10.44
C LYS A 47 1.97 5.89 -9.71
N TRP A 48 2.13 5.77 -8.39
CA TRP A 48 2.83 6.74 -7.56
C TRP A 48 3.99 6.06 -6.82
N PRO A 49 5.15 5.87 -7.49
CA PRO A 49 6.30 5.27 -6.85
C PRO A 49 6.79 6.11 -5.67
N ILE A 50 7.12 5.47 -4.56
CA ILE A 50 7.74 6.10 -3.38
C ILE A 50 9.26 5.96 -3.52
N MET A 51 9.96 7.09 -3.58
CA MET A 51 11.42 7.12 -3.57
C MET A 51 11.94 6.61 -2.22
N GLY A 52 12.97 5.76 -2.22
CA GLY A 52 13.52 5.15 -1.00
C GLY A 52 12.79 3.88 -0.52
N LEU A 53 11.65 3.54 -1.12
CA LEU A 53 10.94 2.28 -0.87
C LEU A 53 11.46 1.19 -1.82
N ASP A 54 12.09 0.16 -1.28
CA ASP A 54 12.73 -0.92 -2.03
C ASP A 54 11.74 -2.06 -2.34
N LYS A 55 11.01 -2.57 -1.34
CA LYS A 55 10.10 -3.73 -1.50
C LYS A 55 8.71 -3.49 -0.92
N VAL A 56 7.72 -4.02 -1.62
CA VAL A 56 6.31 -4.03 -1.18
C VAL A 56 5.75 -5.43 -1.35
N ILE A 57 5.34 -6.03 -0.22
CA ILE A 57 4.58 -7.27 -0.18
C ILE A 57 3.19 -6.95 0.33
N ILE A 58 2.16 -7.44 -0.34
CA ILE A 58 0.77 -7.36 0.11
C ILE A 58 0.33 -8.75 0.55
N ILE A 59 -0.27 -8.85 1.73
CA ILE A 59 -1.01 -10.04 2.16
C ILE A 59 -2.48 -9.77 1.87
N ASP A 60 -3.07 -10.52 0.94
CA ASP A 60 -4.48 -10.38 0.59
C ASP A 60 -5.41 -10.92 1.69
N LYS A 61 -6.73 -10.76 1.50
CA LYS A 61 -7.73 -11.20 2.48
C LYS A 61 -7.83 -12.74 2.63
N SER A 62 -7.24 -13.47 1.70
CA SER A 62 -7.15 -14.93 1.71
C SER A 62 -5.79 -15.40 2.22
N SER A 63 -5.00 -14.50 2.81
CA SER A 63 -3.65 -14.77 3.35
C SER A 63 -2.60 -15.11 2.29
N ASN A 64 -2.84 -14.79 1.02
CA ASN A 64 -1.82 -14.97 -0.02
C ASN A 64 -0.87 -13.76 -0.03
N ALA A 65 0.44 -14.04 -0.11
CA ALA A 65 1.47 -13.03 -0.24
C ALA A 65 1.73 -12.70 -1.72
N ILE A 66 1.67 -11.42 -2.07
CA ILE A 66 1.82 -10.92 -3.42
C ILE A 66 2.93 -9.86 -3.43
N ARG A 67 3.94 -10.07 -4.28
CA ARG A 67 5.00 -9.09 -4.49
C ARG A 67 4.56 -8.05 -5.51
N VAL A 68 4.66 -6.77 -5.14
CA VAL A 68 4.29 -5.64 -6.01
C VAL A 68 5.51 -4.91 -6.55
N LYS A 69 6.60 -4.86 -5.78
CA LYS A 69 7.91 -4.27 -6.14
C LYS A 69 9.02 -5.19 -5.63
#